data_AF-A0A1D1VZ67-F1
#
_entry.id   AF-A0A1D1VZ67-F1
#
_cell.length_a   1.000
_cell.length_b   1.000
_cell.length_c   1.000
_cell.angle_alpha   90.00
_cell.angle_beta   90.00
_cell.angle_gamma   90.00
#
_symmetry.space_group_name_H-M   'P 1'
#
loop_
_entity.id
_entity.type
_entity.pdbx_description
1 polymer ?
#
loop_
_entity_poly.entity_id
_entity_poly.type
_entity_poly.pdbx_seq_one_letter_code
_entity_poly.pdbx_strand_id
1 'polypeptide(L)'
;MPEPTSIEEREESLEAVKARLERNEFFSAGLDPRFPNQNQAKRCWVNYVDYHRCRKQKGDEYEPCYFFRKVYRNICPHAWVSKWDEQLDAGTFPYDFNKDLQNKQGGQGHDPHGDSHGKH
;
A
#
# COMPACT_ATOMS: atom_id res chain seq x y z
N MET A 1 1.91 -29.45 -9.70
CA MET A 1 0.82 -29.53 -8.70
C MET A 1 -0.07 -30.66 -9.18
N PRO A 2 -0.25 -31.76 -8.42
CA PRO A 2 -1.17 -32.80 -8.84
C PRO A 2 -2.59 -32.21 -8.90
N GLU A 3 -3.27 -32.44 -10.03
CA GLU A 3 -4.68 -32.09 -10.21
C GLU A 3 -5.56 -32.95 -9.28
N PRO A 4 -6.66 -32.43 -8.72
CA PRO A 4 -7.54 -33.21 -7.84
C PRO A 4 -8.20 -34.35 -8.62
N THR A 5 -8.01 -35.57 -8.11
CA THR A 5 -8.38 -36.81 -8.80
C THR A 5 -9.79 -37.31 -8.45
N SER A 6 -10.39 -36.79 -7.38
CA SER A 6 -11.72 -37.18 -6.89
C SER A 6 -12.72 -36.02 -6.89
N ILE A 7 -14.01 -36.36 -6.85
CA ILE A 7 -15.11 -35.39 -6.77
C ILE A 7 -15.08 -34.65 -5.42
N GLU A 8 -14.76 -35.37 -4.34
CA GLU A 8 -14.69 -34.81 -2.98
C GLU A 8 -13.59 -33.73 -2.86
N GLU A 9 -12.41 -33.95 -3.45
CA GLU A 9 -11.33 -32.95 -3.48
C GLU A 9 -11.70 -31.68 -4.29
N ARG A 10 -12.57 -31.82 -5.30
CA ARG A 10 -13.08 -30.68 -6.09
C ARG A 10 -14.10 -29.87 -5.29
N GLU A 11 -14.95 -30.52 -4.50
CA GLU A 11 -15.91 -29.86 -3.62
C GLU A 11 -15.20 -29.09 -2.50
N GLU A 12 -14.17 -29.68 -1.88
CA GLU A 12 -13.32 -28.99 -0.89
C GLU A 12 -12.64 -27.75 -1.52
N SER A 13 -12.08 -27.90 -2.71
CA SER A 13 -11.45 -26.78 -3.45
C SER A 13 -12.44 -25.67 -3.78
N LEU A 14 -13.67 -26.02 -4.18
CA LEU A 14 -14.73 -25.06 -4.46
C LEU A 14 -15.15 -24.32 -3.18
N GLU A 15 -15.28 -25.02 -2.07
CA GLU A 15 -15.63 -24.40 -0.79
C GLU A 15 -14.53 -23.46 -0.29
N ALA A 16 -13.26 -23.84 -0.46
CA ALA A 16 -12.13 -22.96 -0.20
C ALA A 16 -12.17 -21.69 -1.07
N VAL A 17 -12.46 -21.81 -2.37
CA VAL A 17 -12.59 -20.64 -3.27
C VAL A 17 -13.77 -19.76 -2.87
N LYS A 18 -14.94 -20.33 -2.54
CA LYS A 18 -16.10 -19.58 -2.04
C LYS A 18 -15.77 -18.82 -0.77
N ALA A 19 -15.13 -19.47 0.19
CA ALA A 19 -14.75 -18.83 1.45
C ALA A 19 -13.80 -17.63 1.22
N ARG A 20 -12.89 -17.71 0.23
CA ARG A 20 -12.02 -16.58 -0.17
C ARG A 20 -12.80 -15.45 -0.85
N LEU A 21 -13.82 -15.79 -1.64
CA LEU A 21 -14.73 -14.82 -2.27
C LEU A 21 -15.55 -14.07 -1.22
N GLU A 22 -16.15 -14.80 -0.26
CA GLU A 22 -16.95 -14.22 0.83
C GLU A 22 -16.12 -13.29 1.71
N ARG A 23 -14.85 -13.64 1.97
CA ARG A 23 -13.90 -12.78 2.70
C ARG A 23 -13.33 -11.63 1.87
N ASN A 24 -13.74 -11.47 0.60
CA ASN A 24 -13.25 -10.47 -0.33
C ASN A 24 -11.70 -10.40 -0.37
N GLU A 25 -11.05 -11.58 -0.36
CA GLU A 25 -9.59 -11.67 -0.33
C GLU A 25 -8.94 -11.32 -1.66
N PHE A 26 -9.72 -11.26 -2.74
CA PHE A 26 -9.24 -10.89 -4.06
C PHE A 26 -9.08 -9.38 -4.16
N PHE A 27 -7.85 -8.92 -4.00
CA PHE A 27 -7.47 -7.54 -4.24
C PHE A 27 -6.75 -7.40 -5.59
N SER A 28 -7.19 -6.42 -6.38
CA SER A 28 -6.47 -5.94 -7.55
C SER A 28 -6.31 -4.44 -7.47
N ALA A 29 -5.10 -3.94 -7.70
CA ALA A 29 -4.85 -2.51 -7.69
C ALA A 29 -5.53 -1.87 -8.92
N GLY A 30 -6.52 -1.00 -8.69
CA GLY A 30 -7.24 -0.30 -9.76
C GLY A 30 -6.36 0.67 -10.57
N LEU A 31 -6.95 1.40 -11.52
CA LEU A 31 -6.24 2.48 -12.23
C LEU A 31 -5.91 3.64 -11.27
N ASP A 32 -4.65 4.06 -11.25
CA ASP A 32 -4.22 5.28 -10.54
C ASP A 32 -3.89 6.36 -11.57
N PRO A 33 -4.72 7.42 -11.70
CA PRO A 33 -4.52 8.48 -12.70
C PRO A 33 -3.18 9.22 -12.60
N ARG A 34 -2.48 9.13 -11.46
CA ARG A 34 -1.13 9.69 -11.29
C ARG A 34 -0.06 8.89 -12.06
N PHE A 35 -0.38 7.65 -12.42
CA PHE A 35 0.49 6.72 -13.13
C PHE A 35 -0.24 6.10 -14.34
N PRO A 36 -0.63 6.91 -15.35
CA PRO A 36 -1.46 6.46 -16.47
C PRO A 36 -0.71 5.56 -17.47
N ASN A 37 0.62 5.51 -17.38
CA ASN A 37 1.46 4.80 -18.33
C ASN A 37 1.46 3.28 -18.06
N GLN A 38 1.71 2.48 -19.10
CA GLN A 38 1.81 1.02 -18.96
C GLN A 38 2.93 0.57 -18.03
N ASN A 39 4.05 1.32 -17.99
CA ASN A 39 5.13 1.03 -17.06
C ASN A 39 4.74 1.45 -15.63
N GLN A 40 4.46 0.45 -14.79
CA GLN A 40 4.03 0.62 -13.40
C GLN A 40 5.19 0.74 -12.38
N ALA A 41 6.46 0.75 -12.83
CA ALA A 41 7.62 0.81 -11.94
C ALA A 41 7.57 2.00 -10.96
N LYS A 42 7.19 3.18 -11.44
CA LYS A 42 7.04 4.37 -10.59
C LYS A 42 5.91 4.22 -9.57
N ARG A 43 4.77 3.63 -9.97
CA ARG A 43 3.65 3.37 -9.07
C ARG A 43 4.04 2.38 -7.98
N CYS A 44 4.75 1.31 -8.34
CA CYS A 44 5.30 0.33 -7.42
C CYS A 44 6.19 1.02 -6.37
N TRP A 45 7.21 1.76 -6.81
CA TRP A 45 8.13 2.47 -5.93
C TRP A 45 7.41 3.43 -4.98
N VAL A 46 6.51 4.27 -5.52
CA VAL A 46 5.79 5.26 -4.71
C VAL A 46 4.92 4.59 -3.65
N ASN A 47 4.19 3.51 -3.98
CA ASN A 47 3.36 2.81 -2.99
C ASN A 47 4.18 2.10 -1.92
N TYR A 48 5.36 1.58 -2.26
CA TYR A 48 6.29 1.02 -1.28
C TYR A 48 6.75 2.11 -0.30
N VAL A 49 7.27 3.22 -0.82
CA VAL A 49 7.72 4.36 0.01
C VAL A 49 6.58 4.93 0.85
N ASP A 50 5.39 5.10 0.27
CA ASP A 50 4.22 5.64 0.96
C ASP A 50 3.78 4.74 2.13
N TYR A 51 3.85 3.41 2.00
CA TYR A 51 3.55 2.48 3.10
C TYR A 51 4.49 2.69 4.29
N HIS A 52 5.81 2.65 4.06
CA HIS A 52 6.79 2.77 5.14
C HIS A 52 6.79 4.18 5.74
N ARG A 53 6.60 5.23 4.92
CA ARG A 53 6.40 6.59 5.41
C ARG A 53 5.17 6.71 6.28
N CYS A 54 4.03 6.17 5.83
CA CYS A 54 2.76 6.22 6.54
C CYS A 54 2.87 5.57 7.92
N ARG A 55 3.46 4.37 7.99
CA ARG A 55 3.72 3.67 9.26
C ARG A 55 4.57 4.48 10.21
N LYS A 56 5.65 5.08 9.71
CA LYS A 56 6.54 5.91 10.52
C LYS A 56 5.86 7.19 11.03
N GLN A 57 4.93 7.76 10.26
CA GLN A 57 4.23 9.00 10.64
C GLN A 57 3.01 8.78 11.53
N LYS A 58 2.25 7.70 11.28
CA LYS A 58 0.92 7.47 11.88
C LYS A 58 0.90 6.30 12.86
N GLY A 59 1.95 5.48 12.88
CA GLY A 59 2.01 4.23 13.65
C GLY A 59 1.74 3.01 12.77
N ASP A 60 2.16 1.85 13.28
CA ASP A 60 2.09 0.57 12.57
C ASP A 60 0.66 0.03 12.41
N GLU A 61 -0.21 0.38 13.35
CA GLU A 61 -1.64 0.01 13.40
C GLU A 61 -2.55 1.06 12.75
N TYR A 62 -2.01 1.97 11.94
CA TYR A 62 -2.85 2.91 11.20
C TYR A 62 -3.36 2.25 9.91
N GLU A 63 -4.56 1.69 9.99
CA GLU A 63 -5.21 0.89 8.94
C GLU A 63 -5.19 1.49 7.53
N PRO A 64 -5.32 2.82 7.34
CA PRO A 64 -5.19 3.41 6.02
C PRO A 64 -3.82 3.18 5.36
N CYS A 65 -2.74 2.96 6.12
CA CYS A 65 -1.44 2.60 5.56
C CYS A 65 -1.50 1.25 4.81
N TYR A 66 -2.40 0.33 5.20
CA TYR A 66 -2.52 -0.98 4.56
C TYR A 66 -3.00 -0.90 3.11
N PHE A 67 -3.62 0.20 2.69
CA PHE A 67 -3.94 0.42 1.28
C PHE A 67 -2.67 0.39 0.42
N PHE A 68 -1.65 1.18 0.78
CA PHE A 68 -0.37 1.21 0.07
C PHE A 68 0.30 -0.16 0.08
N ARG A 69 0.18 -0.90 1.20
CA ARG A 69 0.65 -2.28 1.33
C ARG A 69 0.01 -3.21 0.31
N LYS A 70 -1.31 -3.18 0.21
CA LYS A 70 -2.06 -4.00 -0.76
C LYS A 70 -1.65 -3.65 -2.19
N VAL A 71 -1.50 -2.36 -2.51
CA VAL A 71 -1.12 -1.90 -3.85
C VAL A 71 0.29 -2.38 -4.22
N TYR A 72 1.33 -2.09 -3.43
CA TYR A 72 2.69 -2.47 -3.83
C TYR A 72 2.86 -3.99 -3.87
N ARG A 73 2.21 -4.76 -2.98
CA ARG A 73 2.24 -6.24 -3.05
C ARG A 73 1.55 -6.81 -4.28
N ASN A 74 0.61 -6.07 -4.88
CA ASN A 74 -0.09 -6.47 -6.09
C ASN A 74 0.68 -6.14 -7.38
N ILE A 75 1.41 -5.02 -7.43
CA ILE A 75 2.02 -4.51 -8.67
C ILE A 75 3.55 -4.59 -8.73
N CYS A 76 4.23 -4.78 -7.60
CA CYS A 76 5.69 -4.81 -7.57
C CYS A 76 6.24 -6.23 -7.84
N PRO A 77 7.36 -6.35 -8.57
CA PRO A 77 8.13 -7.59 -8.59
C PRO A 77 8.62 -7.96 -7.17
N HIS A 78 8.45 -9.22 -6.77
CA HIS A 78 8.88 -9.69 -5.44
C HIS A 78 10.37 -9.44 -5.16
N ALA A 79 11.23 -9.62 -6.16
CA ALA A 79 12.66 -9.39 -6.03
C ALA A 79 13.01 -7.93 -5.68
N TRP A 80 12.22 -6.96 -6.15
CA TRP A 80 12.43 -5.55 -5.82
C TRP A 80 12.05 -5.28 -4.37
N VAL A 81 10.89 -5.78 -3.95
CA VAL A 81 10.39 -5.64 -2.57
C VAL A 81 11.38 -6.26 -1.58
N SER A 82 11.79 -7.51 -1.80
CA SER A 82 12.76 -8.20 -0.93
C SER A 82 14.07 -7.42 -0.77
N LYS A 83 14.61 -6.93 -1.89
CA LYS A 83 15.84 -6.13 -1.88
C LYS A 83 15.66 -4.82 -1.09
N TRP A 84 14.52 -4.16 -1.24
CA TRP A 84 14.24 -2.93 -0.52
C TRP A 84 14.00 -3.18 0.97
N ASP A 85 13.37 -4.29 1.34
CA ASP A 85 13.19 -4.70 2.73
C ASP A 85 14.57 -4.94 3.39
N GLU A 86 15.47 -5.69 2.73
CA GLU A 86 16.86 -5.88 3.18
C GLU A 86 17.62 -4.55 3.36
N GLN A 87 17.42 -3.61 2.42
CA GLN A 87 18.04 -2.29 2.51
C GLN A 87 17.47 -1.45 3.67
N LEU A 88 16.17 -1.58 3.99
CA LEU A 88 15.56 -0.92 5.15
C LEU A 88 16.16 -1.47 6.44
N ASP A 89 16.24 -2.79 6.57
CA ASP A 89 16.79 -3.45 7.75
C ASP A 89 18.28 -3.13 7.95
N ALA A 90 19.04 -3.04 6.85
CA ALA A 90 20.45 -2.63 6.86
C ALA A 90 20.67 -1.11 7.03
N GLY A 91 19.61 -0.30 7.00
CA GLY A 91 19.72 1.17 7.07
C GLY A 91 20.37 1.81 5.82
N THR A 92 20.38 1.10 4.68
CA THR A 92 21.01 1.55 3.42
C THR A 92 19.99 1.91 2.34
N PHE A 93 18.70 1.91 2.67
CA PHE A 93 17.64 2.27 1.73
C PHE A 93 17.79 3.72 1.22
N PRO A 94 17.69 3.98 -0.10
CA PRO A 94 18.02 5.28 -0.67
C PRO A 94 17.02 6.40 -0.35
N TYR A 95 15.84 6.08 0.19
CA TYR A 95 14.86 7.10 0.58
C TYR A 95 15.01 7.47 2.06
N ASP A 96 15.27 8.74 2.33
CA ASP A 96 15.33 9.28 3.68
C ASP A 96 13.93 9.68 4.19
N PHE A 97 13.32 8.79 4.97
CA PHE A 97 12.03 9.05 5.59
C PHE A 97 12.07 10.16 6.65
N ASN A 98 13.20 10.41 7.29
CA ASN A 98 13.29 11.45 8.34
C ASN A 98 13.19 12.84 7.74
N LYS A 99 13.90 13.07 6.62
CA LYS A 99 13.87 14.34 5.90
C LYS A 99 12.47 14.68 5.36
N ASP A 100 11.73 13.69 4.86
CA ASP A 100 10.34 13.92 4.39
C ASP A 100 9.41 14.38 5.53
N LEU A 101 9.55 13.79 6.71
CA LEU A 101 8.71 14.13 7.87
C LEU A 101 9.03 15.52 8.43
N GLN A 102 10.31 15.90 8.46
CA GLN A 102 10.75 17.22 8.92
C GLN A 102 10.28 18.34 7.97
N ASN A 103 10.34 18.10 6.65
CA ASN A 103 9.89 19.07 5.65
C ASN A 103 8.39 19.40 5.74
N LYS A 104 7.56 18.48 6.25
CA LYS A 104 6.12 18.73 6.45
C LYS A 104 5.81 19.55 7.72
N GLN A 105 6.68 19.51 8.72
CA GLN A 105 6.51 20.30 9.95
C GLN A 105 6.82 21.79 9.72
N GLY A 106 7.69 22.11 8.74
CA GLY A 106 7.97 23.48 8.31
C GLY A 106 6.98 24.09 7.31
N GLY A 107 5.92 23.36 6.92
CA GLY A 107 5.00 23.73 5.84
C GLY A 107 3.54 23.95 6.26
N GLN A 108 3.25 24.15 7.54
CA GLN A 108 1.93 24.65 7.96
C GLN A 108 1.87 26.15 7.67
N GLY A 109 1.59 26.48 6.40
CA GLY A 109 0.97 27.75 6.06
C GLY A 109 -0.35 27.84 6.79
N HIS A 110 -0.45 28.78 7.71
CA HIS A 110 -1.69 29.27 8.29
C HIS A 110 -2.64 29.65 7.13
N ASP A 111 -3.76 28.95 7.00
CA ASP A 111 -4.87 29.33 6.11
C ASP A 111 -5.62 30.50 6.78
N PRO A 112 -5.57 31.75 6.26
CA PRO A 112 -6.19 32.89 6.92
C PRO A 112 -7.70 33.03 6.63
N HIS A 113 -8.32 32.07 5.96
CA HIS A 113 -9.77 32.10 5.70
C HIS A 113 -10.56 31.42 6.82
N GLY A 114 -10.60 32.10 7.97
CA GLY A 114 -11.58 31.84 9.03
C GLY A 114 -12.92 32.48 8.71
N ASP A 115 -13.93 31.64 8.49
CA ASP A 115 -15.35 31.96 8.39
C ASP A 115 -15.80 33.02 9.41
N SER A 116 -16.34 34.13 8.90
CA SER A 116 -17.07 35.12 9.68
C SER A 116 -18.55 34.76 9.65
N HIS A 117 -18.98 33.85 10.53
CA HIS A 117 -20.39 33.70 10.86
C HIS A 117 -20.67 34.39 12.20
N GLY A 118 -20.85 35.72 12.11
CA GLY A 118 -21.39 36.56 13.16
C GLY A 118 -22.92 36.56 13.14
N LYS A 119 -23.49 36.24 14.29
CA LYS A 119 -24.85 36.49 14.79
C LYS A 119 -25.67 37.52 14.01
N HIS A 120 -26.93 37.19 13.69
CA HIS A 120 -28.16 37.82 14.18
C HIS A 120 -29.31 36.82 14.07
#